data_AF-A0A3B0AW88-F1
#
_entry.id   AF-A0A3B0AW88-F1
#
_cell.length_a   1.000
_cell.length_b   1.000
_cell.length_c   1.000
_cell.angle_alpha   90.00
_cell.angle_beta   90.00
_cell.angle_gamma   90.00
#
_symmetry.space_group_name_H-M   'P 1'
#
loop_
_entity.id
_entity.type
_entity.pdbx_description
1 polymer ?
#
loop_
_entity_poly.entity_id
_entity_poly.type
_entity_poly.pdbx_seq_one_letter_code
_entity_poly.pdbx_strand_id
1 'polypeptide(L)'
;MNNNEGYSASGTGGQTINVLPHQNMVVVTTGSTTNFNLPTLLLEQFIIPSISSKPLENISIAGRTLQEVLHAESPPVVSQTIEIPPFAKDISGKRYDFENGAFSYTFDFLNNNVGSLTIEFKGVKRTRSFGFNGNYMAYYDPSEISPINSTVATATFDNNAINLQLKELQSYAEYLLTFTLDHDKVKLKLTNLYNDLYPSSATEAEGKLAQ
;
A
#
# COMPACT_ATOMS: atom_id res chain seq x y z
N MET A 1 -3.70 16.86 -30.26
CA MET A 1 -4.26 15.76 -31.07
C MET A 1 -3.08 15.00 -31.60
N ASN A 2 -2.91 13.73 -31.21
CA ASN A 2 -1.74 12.95 -31.61
C ASN A 2 -1.86 12.65 -33.11
N ASN A 3 -0.84 13.02 -33.88
CA ASN A 3 -0.78 12.84 -35.33
C ASN A 3 -0.39 11.41 -35.74
N ASN A 4 -0.39 10.46 -34.80
CA ASN A 4 -0.12 9.06 -35.06
C ASN A 4 -1.44 8.29 -34.98
N GLU A 5 -1.80 7.60 -36.06
CA GLU A 5 -3.01 6.79 -36.24
C GLU A 5 -3.01 5.59 -35.27
N GLY A 6 -3.23 5.85 -33.99
CA GLY A 6 -3.17 4.87 -32.91
C GLY A 6 -4.33 5.02 -31.92
N TYR A 7 -4.48 4.02 -31.06
CA TYR A 7 -5.47 4.00 -29.99
C TYR A 7 -4.77 4.21 -28.66
N SER A 8 -5.35 5.02 -27.77
CA SER A 8 -4.80 5.22 -26.43
C SER A 8 -5.86 5.15 -25.34
N ALA A 9 -5.42 4.68 -24.18
CA ALA A 9 -6.17 4.74 -22.93
C ALA A 9 -5.26 5.29 -21.84
N SER A 10 -5.83 6.08 -20.92
CA SER A 10 -5.11 6.71 -19.82
C SER A 10 -5.77 6.35 -18.49
N GLY A 11 -4.94 6.12 -17.48
CA GLY A 11 -5.33 5.91 -16.09
C GLY A 11 -4.80 7.00 -15.18
N THR A 12 -5.37 7.09 -13.98
CA THR A 12 -4.91 8.01 -12.91
C THR A 12 -3.43 7.80 -12.61
N GLY A 13 -2.69 8.89 -12.35
CA GLY A 13 -1.26 8.86 -12.05
C GLY A 13 -0.33 8.90 -13.27
N GLY A 14 -0.87 9.13 -14.48
CA GLY A 14 -0.07 9.21 -15.71
C GLY A 14 0.23 7.84 -16.33
N GLN A 15 -0.60 6.84 -16.04
CA GLN A 15 -0.52 5.53 -16.66
C GLN A 15 -1.15 5.58 -18.04
N THR A 16 -0.53 4.96 -19.06
CA THR A 16 -1.08 4.94 -20.41
C THR A 16 -0.84 3.63 -21.12
N ILE A 17 -1.79 3.21 -21.96
CA ILE A 17 -1.61 2.17 -22.97
C ILE A 17 -1.78 2.83 -24.33
N ASN A 18 -0.78 2.69 -25.20
CA ASN A 18 -0.82 3.18 -26.58
C ASN A 18 -0.64 2.00 -27.53
N VAL A 19 -1.58 1.82 -28.45
CA VAL A 19 -1.53 0.82 -29.52
C VAL A 19 -1.22 1.55 -30.82
N LEU A 20 -0.14 1.14 -31.47
CA LEU A 20 0.42 1.73 -32.68
C LEU A 20 0.45 0.67 -33.80
N PRO A 21 -0.67 0.48 -34.54
CA PRO A 21 -0.80 -0.62 -35.50
C PRO A 21 0.22 -0.57 -36.63
N HIS A 22 0.52 0.63 -37.14
CA HIS A 22 1.48 0.82 -38.23
C HIS A 22 2.92 0.44 -37.85
N GLN A 23 3.23 0.48 -36.56
CA GLN A 23 4.52 0.11 -35.98
C GLN A 23 4.50 -1.32 -35.41
N ASN A 24 3.36 -2.03 -35.48
CA ASN A 24 3.13 -3.31 -34.81
C ASN A 24 3.58 -3.29 -33.33
N MET A 25 3.18 -2.24 -32.61
CA MET A 25 3.69 -1.93 -31.29
C MET A 25 2.58 -1.63 -30.29
N VAL A 26 2.78 -2.08 -29.05
CA VAL A 26 2.01 -1.66 -27.88
C VAL A 26 3.00 -1.09 -26.86
N VAL A 27 2.74 0.13 -26.39
CA VAL A 27 3.54 0.78 -25.36
C VAL A 27 2.69 0.95 -24.11
N VAL A 28 3.14 0.35 -23.02
CA VAL A 28 2.51 0.50 -21.70
C VAL A 28 3.45 1.33 -20.83
N THR A 29 2.94 2.44 -20.33
CA THR A 29 3.62 3.26 -19.33
C THR A 29 2.92 3.06 -18.00
N THR A 30 3.63 2.41 -17.08
CA THR A 30 3.19 2.21 -15.69
C THR A 30 4.01 3.10 -14.76
N GLY A 31 3.36 3.71 -13.77
CA GLY A 31 4.04 4.56 -12.80
C GLY A 31 3.12 5.65 -12.27
N SER A 32 3.64 6.42 -11.31
CA SER A 32 3.02 7.64 -10.81
C SER A 32 3.90 8.81 -11.23
N THR A 33 3.36 9.73 -12.03
CA THR A 33 4.04 10.97 -12.41
C THR A 33 3.12 12.15 -12.22
N THR A 34 3.67 13.25 -11.70
CA THR A 34 2.97 14.55 -11.63
C THR A 34 2.90 15.23 -12.99
N ASN A 35 3.71 14.79 -13.95
CA ASN A 35 3.70 15.28 -15.32
C ASN A 35 2.90 14.32 -16.23
N PHE A 36 1.60 14.60 -16.37
CA PHE A 36 0.69 13.80 -17.21
C PHE A 36 1.06 13.78 -18.70
N ASN A 37 1.91 14.69 -19.17
CA ASN A 37 2.38 14.71 -20.55
C ASN A 37 3.63 13.84 -20.76
N LEU A 38 4.30 13.42 -19.69
CA LEU A 38 5.53 12.64 -19.78
C LEU A 38 5.38 11.34 -20.59
N PRO A 39 4.31 10.52 -20.43
CA PRO A 39 4.15 9.31 -21.24
C PRO A 39 4.08 9.60 -22.74
N THR A 40 3.37 10.67 -23.13
CA THR A 40 3.27 11.09 -24.53
C THR A 40 4.62 11.59 -25.04
N LEU A 41 5.33 12.39 -24.24
CA LEU A 41 6.66 12.88 -24.56
C LEU A 41 7.65 11.72 -24.76
N LEU A 42 7.67 10.73 -23.86
CA LEU A 42 8.51 9.54 -23.97
C LEU A 42 8.18 8.75 -25.23
N LEU A 43 6.89 8.57 -25.52
CA LEU A 43 6.45 7.86 -26.70
C LEU A 43 6.92 8.54 -27.99
N GLU A 44 6.65 9.83 -28.13
CA GLU A 44 6.86 10.57 -29.38
C GLU A 44 8.32 10.96 -29.61
N GLN A 45 9.06 11.33 -28.56
CA GLN A 45 10.42 11.85 -28.69
C GLN A 45 11.51 10.78 -28.57
N PHE A 46 11.22 9.66 -27.91
CA PHE A 46 12.24 8.65 -27.62
C PHE A 46 11.87 7.27 -28.15
N ILE A 47 10.68 6.75 -27.82
CA ILE A 47 10.32 5.37 -28.17
C ILE A 47 10.13 5.23 -29.68
N ILE A 48 9.23 6.01 -30.30
CA ILE A 48 8.98 5.93 -31.75
C ILE A 48 10.26 6.19 -32.57
N PRO A 49 11.08 7.22 -32.26
CA PRO A 49 12.34 7.44 -33.00
C PRO A 49 13.39 6.34 -32.81
N SER A 50 13.35 5.61 -31.69
CA SER A 50 14.28 4.51 -31.40
C SER A 50 13.95 3.19 -32.09
N ILE A 51 12.79 3.10 -32.76
CA ILE A 51 12.37 1.87 -33.44
C ILE A 51 13.35 1.56 -34.57
N SER A 52 14.07 0.46 -34.42
CA SER A 52 14.95 -0.09 -35.45
C SER A 52 14.30 -1.32 -36.06
N SER A 53 14.41 -1.45 -37.39
CA SER A 53 14.00 -2.66 -38.12
C SER A 53 14.99 -3.82 -37.93
N LYS A 54 16.14 -3.57 -37.28
CA LYS A 54 17.10 -4.62 -36.94
C LYS A 54 16.59 -5.35 -35.69
N PRO A 55 16.53 -6.69 -35.70
CA PRO A 55 16.28 -7.46 -34.49
C PRO A 55 17.23 -7.01 -33.38
N LEU A 56 16.72 -6.94 -32.15
CA LEU A 56 17.60 -6.76 -30.99
C LEU A 56 18.65 -7.86 -31.01
N GLU A 57 19.90 -7.46 -30.87
CA GLU A 57 20.99 -8.43 -30.74
C GLU A 57 20.72 -9.26 -29.49
N ASN A 58 20.77 -10.59 -29.64
CA ASN A 58 20.59 -11.47 -28.49
C ASN A 58 21.81 -11.35 -27.59
N ILE A 59 21.71 -10.50 -26.57
CA ILE A 59 22.72 -10.38 -25.52
C ILE A 59 22.56 -11.60 -24.62
N SER A 60 23.21 -12.71 -24.98
CA SER A 60 23.15 -13.99 -24.27
C SER A 60 23.50 -13.90 -22.78
N ILE A 61 24.22 -12.84 -22.39
CA ILE A 61 24.61 -12.54 -21.01
C ILE A 61 23.47 -11.88 -20.22
N ALA A 62 22.59 -11.11 -20.85
CA ALA A 62 21.55 -10.33 -20.16
C ALA A 62 20.58 -11.22 -19.38
N GLY A 63 20.20 -12.37 -19.94
CA GLY A 63 19.37 -13.36 -19.24
C GLY A 63 20.05 -13.94 -18.01
N ARG A 64 21.37 -14.17 -18.07
CA ARG A 64 22.16 -14.66 -16.93
C ARG A 64 22.31 -13.58 -15.87
N THR A 65 22.63 -12.35 -16.26
CA THR A 65 22.74 -11.21 -15.33
C THR A 65 21.42 -10.94 -14.63
N LEU A 66 20.28 -11.00 -15.35
CA LEU A 66 18.97 -10.85 -14.73
C LEU A 66 18.68 -11.97 -13.72
N GLN A 67 18.99 -13.22 -14.09
CA GLN A 67 18.83 -14.37 -13.19
C GLN A 67 19.74 -14.26 -11.96
N GLU A 68 20.99 -13.81 -12.12
CA GLU A 68 21.93 -13.57 -11.03
C GLU A 68 21.43 -12.47 -10.09
N VAL A 69 20.88 -11.37 -10.62
CA VAL A 69 20.26 -10.31 -9.81
C VAL A 69 19.03 -10.84 -9.07
N LEU A 70 18.13 -11.55 -9.76
CA LEU A 70 16.93 -12.12 -9.14
C LEU A 70 17.25 -13.19 -8.09
N HIS A 71 18.32 -13.96 -8.26
CA HIS A 71 18.78 -14.94 -7.28
C HIS A 71 19.53 -14.31 -6.11
N ALA A 72 20.22 -13.17 -6.32
CA ALA A 72 20.88 -12.42 -5.25
C ALA A 72 19.86 -11.75 -4.31
N GLU A 73 18.71 -11.35 -4.85
CA GLU A 73 17.55 -10.88 -4.08
C GLU A 73 16.84 -12.07 -3.41
N SER A 74 17.31 -12.47 -2.23
CA SER A 74 16.54 -13.37 -1.37
C SER A 74 15.29 -12.64 -0.88
N PRO A 75 14.10 -13.30 -0.81
CA PRO A 75 12.96 -12.73 -0.11
C PRO A 75 13.40 -12.30 1.29
N PRO A 76 12.95 -11.13 1.81
CA PRO A 76 13.31 -10.73 3.15
C PRO A 76 12.96 -11.87 4.10
N VAL A 77 13.98 -12.42 4.74
CA VAL A 77 13.79 -13.43 5.79
C VAL A 77 12.96 -12.72 6.86
N VAL A 78 11.78 -13.26 7.18
CA VAL A 78 10.94 -12.78 8.28
C VAL A 78 11.75 -12.99 9.56
N SER A 79 12.51 -11.97 9.95
CA SER A 79 13.71 -12.18 10.75
C SER A 79 13.41 -12.43 12.22
N GLN A 80 12.20 -12.10 12.71
CA GLN A 80 11.90 -12.25 14.14
C GLN A 80 10.43 -12.61 14.34
N THR A 81 10.18 -13.81 14.85
CA THR A 81 8.92 -14.18 15.50
C THR A 81 8.76 -13.29 16.72
N ILE A 82 7.72 -12.47 16.77
CA ILE A 82 7.51 -11.54 17.88
C ILE A 82 6.59 -12.17 18.90
N GLU A 83 6.99 -12.08 20.17
CA GLU A 83 6.09 -12.45 21.25
C GLU A 83 5.00 -11.38 21.38
N ILE A 84 3.77 -11.76 21.01
CA ILE A 84 2.61 -10.88 21.17
C ILE A 84 2.40 -10.64 22.67
N PRO A 85 2.38 -9.38 23.14
CA PRO A 85 2.26 -9.07 24.55
C PRO A 85 0.90 -9.52 25.11
N PRO A 86 0.79 -9.85 26.41
CA PRO A 86 -0.45 -10.36 27.00
C PRO A 86 -1.68 -9.48 26.73
N PHE A 87 -1.55 -8.16 26.84
CA PHE A 87 -2.67 -7.24 26.59
C PHE A 87 -3.21 -7.34 25.16
N ALA A 88 -2.34 -7.58 24.16
CA ALA A 88 -2.77 -7.72 22.76
C ALA A 88 -3.61 -9.00 22.57
N LYS A 89 -3.26 -10.09 23.28
CA LYS A 89 -4.09 -11.29 23.33
C LYS A 89 -5.43 -11.01 24.01
N ASP A 90 -5.43 -10.25 25.08
CA ASP A 90 -6.65 -9.92 25.84
C ASP A 90 -7.65 -9.10 25.03
N ILE A 91 -7.19 -8.30 24.07
CA ILE A 91 -8.07 -7.50 23.21
C ILE A 91 -8.38 -8.15 21.86
N SER A 92 -7.72 -9.27 21.53
CA SER A 92 -7.93 -9.96 20.26
C SER A 92 -9.39 -10.39 20.13
N GLY A 93 -10.00 -10.15 18.98
CA GLY A 93 -11.40 -10.40 18.69
C GLY A 93 -12.39 -9.43 19.36
N LYS A 94 -11.94 -8.53 20.24
CA LYS A 94 -12.82 -7.55 20.88
C LYS A 94 -13.13 -6.40 19.93
N ARG A 95 -14.41 -6.02 19.85
CA ARG A 95 -14.91 -4.88 19.08
C ARG A 95 -14.98 -3.65 19.96
N TYR A 96 -14.40 -2.56 19.50
CA TYR A 96 -14.47 -1.26 20.15
C TYR A 96 -15.27 -0.30 19.27
N ASP A 97 -16.38 0.20 19.81
CA ASP A 97 -17.27 1.15 19.15
C ASP A 97 -16.86 2.58 19.48
N PHE A 98 -16.83 3.43 18.47
CA PHE A 98 -16.50 4.85 18.55
C PHE A 98 -17.70 5.67 18.09
N GLU A 99 -17.79 6.91 18.56
CA GLU A 99 -18.86 7.86 18.19
C GLU A 99 -20.27 7.23 18.31
N ASN A 100 -20.54 6.54 19.41
CA ASN A 100 -21.81 5.83 19.66
C ASN A 100 -22.14 4.76 18.61
N GLY A 101 -21.13 4.06 18.09
CA GLY A 101 -21.29 2.96 17.14
C GLY A 101 -21.32 3.39 15.67
N ALA A 102 -20.94 4.64 15.35
CA ALA A 102 -20.83 5.07 13.96
C ALA A 102 -19.72 4.32 13.20
N PHE A 103 -18.62 4.01 13.90
CA PHE A 103 -17.59 3.08 13.44
C PHE A 103 -17.06 2.22 14.57
N SER A 104 -16.43 1.10 14.20
CA SER A 104 -15.81 0.20 15.16
C SER A 104 -14.48 -0.37 14.66
N TYR A 105 -13.61 -0.73 15.60
CA TYR A 105 -12.37 -1.44 15.32
C TYR A 105 -12.32 -2.78 16.05
N THR A 106 -11.83 -3.82 15.38
CA THR A 106 -11.54 -5.14 15.95
C THR A 106 -10.15 -5.57 15.53
N PHE A 107 -9.32 -5.93 16.51
CA PHE A 107 -7.99 -6.48 16.27
C PHE A 107 -8.00 -7.99 16.36
N ASP A 108 -7.36 -8.67 15.43
CA ASP A 108 -7.13 -10.11 15.50
C ASP A 108 -5.65 -10.42 15.33
N PHE A 109 -5.04 -11.02 16.36
CA PHE A 109 -3.64 -11.44 16.33
C PHE A 109 -3.54 -12.92 15.95
N LEU A 110 -3.48 -13.18 14.64
CA LEU A 110 -3.59 -14.52 14.06
C LEU A 110 -2.42 -15.43 14.44
N ASN A 111 -1.21 -14.88 14.42
CA ASN A 111 0.01 -15.55 14.84
C ASN A 111 1.08 -14.51 15.20
N ASN A 112 2.27 -14.98 15.59
CA ASN A 112 3.38 -14.12 16.04
C ASN A 112 3.99 -13.21 14.96
N ASN A 113 3.55 -13.29 13.70
CA ASN A 113 4.06 -12.53 12.58
C ASN A 113 2.99 -11.68 11.87
N VAL A 114 1.71 -12.01 12.05
CA VAL A 114 0.59 -11.39 11.34
C VAL A 114 -0.57 -11.12 12.28
N GLY A 115 -1.08 -9.89 12.22
CA GLY A 115 -2.38 -9.52 12.75
C GLY A 115 -3.28 -8.91 11.68
N SER A 116 -4.51 -8.60 12.05
CA SER A 116 -5.44 -7.87 11.21
C SER A 116 -6.27 -6.88 12.01
N LEU A 117 -6.67 -5.80 11.34
CA LEU A 117 -7.57 -4.77 11.85
C LEU A 117 -8.82 -4.75 10.99
N THR A 118 -9.95 -5.07 11.58
CA THR A 118 -11.26 -4.90 10.95
C THR A 118 -11.84 -3.55 11.36
N ILE A 119 -12.18 -2.73 10.37
CA ILE A 119 -12.85 -1.44 10.49
C ILE A 119 -14.26 -1.64 9.96
N GLU A 120 -15.26 -1.26 10.75
CA GLU A 120 -16.64 -1.20 10.29
C GLU A 120 -17.13 0.24 10.32
N PHE A 121 -17.72 0.71 9.23
CA PHE A 121 -18.36 2.02 9.16
C PHE A 121 -19.68 1.89 8.38
N LYS A 122 -20.79 2.29 9.01
CA LYS A 122 -22.13 2.23 8.42
C LYS A 122 -22.48 0.85 7.81
N GLY A 123 -22.08 -0.23 8.50
CA GLY A 123 -22.33 -1.61 8.09
C GLY A 123 -21.37 -2.15 7.01
N VAL A 124 -20.46 -1.34 6.49
CA VAL A 124 -19.40 -1.79 5.58
C VAL A 124 -18.18 -2.18 6.39
N LYS A 125 -17.74 -3.43 6.26
CA LYS A 125 -16.54 -3.97 6.91
C LYS A 125 -15.36 -3.98 5.95
N ARG A 126 -14.19 -3.55 6.43
CA ARG A 126 -12.89 -3.64 5.74
C ARG A 126 -11.87 -4.21 6.70
N THR A 127 -11.18 -5.28 6.31
CA THR A 127 -10.16 -5.92 7.15
C THR A 127 -8.80 -5.74 6.52
N ARG A 128 -7.84 -5.17 7.25
CA ARG A 128 -6.47 -4.97 6.78
C ARG A 128 -5.51 -5.84 7.58
N SER A 129 -4.70 -6.64 6.89
CA SER A 129 -3.61 -7.38 7.53
C SER A 129 -2.41 -6.46 7.77
N PHE A 130 -1.70 -6.70 8.86
CA PHE A 130 -0.44 -6.04 9.20
C PHE A 130 0.57 -7.06 9.70
N GLY A 131 1.85 -6.83 9.42
CA GLY A 131 2.92 -7.56 10.08
C GLY A 131 3.41 -6.81 11.33
N PHE A 132 4.51 -7.26 11.93
CA PHE A 132 5.05 -6.65 13.15
C PHE A 132 6.50 -6.17 12.98
N ASN A 133 6.89 -5.14 13.75
CA ASN A 133 8.23 -4.57 13.82
C ASN A 133 8.88 -4.28 12.45
N GLY A 134 8.16 -3.58 11.57
CA GLY A 134 8.67 -3.21 10.25
C GLY A 134 8.45 -4.25 9.17
N ASN A 135 7.97 -5.46 9.51
CA ASN A 135 7.46 -6.38 8.51
C ASN A 135 6.10 -5.86 8.02
N TYR A 136 6.10 -5.30 6.82
CA TYR A 136 4.91 -4.75 6.20
C TYR A 136 4.10 -5.84 5.49
N MET A 137 2.79 -5.85 5.71
CA MET A 137 1.86 -6.68 4.95
C MET A 137 1.08 -5.80 3.99
N ALA A 138 0.99 -6.22 2.72
CA ALA A 138 0.16 -5.57 1.73
C ALA A 138 -1.29 -6.00 1.92
N TYR A 139 -2.19 -5.02 1.94
CA TYR A 139 -3.62 -5.27 1.82
C TYR A 139 -4.03 -5.35 0.35
N TYR A 140 -4.73 -6.41 -0.02
CA TYR A 140 -5.36 -6.56 -1.33
C TYR A 140 -6.84 -6.90 -1.15
N ASP A 141 -7.73 -5.98 -1.55
CA ASP A 141 -9.17 -6.24 -1.64
C ASP A 141 -9.55 -6.42 -3.12
N PRO A 142 -9.83 -7.65 -3.58
CA PRO A 142 -10.24 -7.89 -4.95
C PRO A 142 -11.61 -7.29 -5.30
N SER A 143 -12.41 -6.85 -4.31
CA SER A 143 -13.72 -6.20 -4.53
C SER A 143 -13.61 -4.68 -4.70
N GLU A 144 -12.46 -4.07 -4.41
CA GLU A 144 -12.22 -2.67 -4.74
C GLU A 144 -11.90 -2.55 -6.24
N ILE A 145 -12.71 -1.76 -6.97
CA ILE A 145 -12.58 -1.50 -8.42
C ILE A 145 -11.24 -0.83 -8.76
N SER A 146 -10.46 -0.45 -7.75
CA SER A 146 -9.12 0.10 -7.90
C SER A 146 -8.13 -0.77 -7.10
N PRO A 147 -7.33 -1.65 -7.75
CA PRO A 147 -6.21 -2.39 -7.10
C PRO A 147 -5.06 -1.47 -6.61
N ILE A 148 -5.35 -0.18 -6.51
CA ILE A 148 -4.42 0.95 -6.51
C ILE A 148 -4.34 1.56 -5.10
N ASN A 149 -5.27 1.24 -4.18
CA ASN A 149 -5.16 1.57 -2.75
C ASN A 149 -4.28 0.56 -2.01
N SER A 150 -3.08 0.31 -2.51
CA SER A 150 -2.11 -0.56 -1.85
C SER A 150 -1.56 0.16 -0.62
N THR A 151 -2.23 0.01 0.51
CA THR A 151 -1.68 0.35 1.82
C THR A 151 -0.90 -0.85 2.33
N VAL A 152 0.32 -0.62 2.79
CA VAL A 152 1.05 -1.61 3.57
C VAL A 152 1.03 -1.22 5.03
N ALA A 153 0.95 -2.20 5.93
CA ALA A 153 0.81 -1.95 7.35
C ALA A 153 1.78 -2.79 8.19
N THR A 154 2.32 -2.18 9.24
CA THR A 154 3.09 -2.86 10.28
C THR A 154 2.72 -2.31 11.66
N ALA A 155 2.77 -3.16 12.69
CA ALA A 155 2.46 -2.79 14.05
C ALA A 155 3.67 -2.94 14.98
N THR A 156 3.79 -2.05 15.95
CA THR A 156 4.64 -2.21 17.13
C THR A 156 3.80 -2.09 18.40
N PHE A 157 4.31 -2.66 19.48
CA PHE A 157 3.66 -2.63 20.79
C PHE A 157 4.49 -1.82 21.77
N ASP A 158 3.85 -0.99 22.57
CA ASP A 158 4.49 -0.22 23.64
C ASP A 158 3.55 -0.14 24.85
N ASN A 159 3.93 -0.78 25.97
CA ASN A 159 3.13 -0.86 27.19
C ASN A 159 1.70 -1.39 26.97
N ASN A 160 0.72 -0.48 26.87
CA ASN A 160 -0.70 -0.74 26.62
C ASN A 160 -1.17 -0.17 25.26
N ALA A 161 -0.24 0.15 24.37
CA ALA A 161 -0.50 0.77 23.10
C ALA A 161 -0.14 -0.13 21.92
N ILE A 162 -0.98 -0.09 20.88
CA ILE A 162 -0.69 -0.64 19.55
C ILE A 162 -0.43 0.53 18.63
N ASN A 163 0.75 0.56 18.03
CA ASN A 163 1.16 1.58 17.07
C ASN A 163 1.12 0.96 15.68
N LEU A 164 0.05 1.25 14.92
CA LEU A 164 -0.14 0.76 13.55
C LEU A 164 0.33 1.83 12.57
N GLN A 165 1.43 1.54 11.89
CA GLN A 165 1.98 2.39 10.84
C GLN A 165 1.42 1.94 9.49
N LEU A 166 0.77 2.87 8.79
CA LEU A 166 0.19 2.68 7.47
C LEU A 166 0.99 3.48 6.45
N LYS A 167 1.38 2.87 5.34
CA LYS A 167 2.01 3.54 4.20
C LYS A 167 1.17 3.33 2.95
N GLU A 168 0.75 4.42 2.34
CA GLU A 168 0.11 4.41 1.03
C GLU A 168 1.19 4.40 -0.06
N LEU A 169 1.25 3.34 -0.86
CA LEU A 169 2.30 3.20 -1.88
C LEU A 169 2.17 4.21 -3.04
N GLN A 170 1.05 4.93 -3.14
CA GLN A 170 0.75 5.86 -4.24
C GLN A 170 1.10 7.31 -3.92
N SER A 171 0.63 7.76 -2.76
CA SER A 171 0.72 9.14 -2.30
C SER A 171 1.98 9.39 -1.48
N TYR A 172 2.71 8.31 -1.15
CA TYR A 172 3.76 8.28 -0.14
C TYR A 172 3.26 8.75 1.24
N ALA A 173 1.94 8.88 1.43
CA ALA A 173 1.37 9.27 2.70
C ALA A 173 1.64 8.18 3.73
N GLU A 174 2.05 8.63 4.91
CA GLU A 174 2.38 7.76 6.02
C GLU A 174 1.60 8.21 7.24
N TYR A 175 0.92 7.27 7.87
CA TYR A 175 0.08 7.51 9.03
C TYR A 175 0.51 6.61 10.17
N LEU A 176 0.42 7.14 11.38
CA LEU A 176 0.54 6.37 12.61
C LEU A 176 -0.79 6.42 13.36
N LEU A 177 -1.41 5.26 13.53
CA LEU A 177 -2.54 5.09 14.42
C LEU A 177 -2.04 4.49 15.73
N THR A 178 -2.16 5.24 16.82
CA THR A 178 -1.86 4.77 18.16
C THR A 178 -3.17 4.45 18.87
N PHE A 179 -3.34 3.18 19.23
CA PHE A 179 -4.46 2.71 20.03
C PHE A 179 -3.96 2.47 21.46
N THR A 180 -4.28 3.37 22.39
CA THR A 180 -3.95 3.22 23.82
C THR A 180 -5.12 2.59 24.54
N LEU A 181 -4.89 1.45 25.18
CA LEU A 181 -5.93 0.63 25.80
C LEU A 181 -5.97 0.86 27.31
N ASP A 182 -7.18 1.05 27.83
CA ASP A 182 -7.45 1.10 29.26
C ASP A 182 -8.70 0.27 29.53
N HIS A 183 -8.51 -1.01 29.83
CA HIS A 183 -9.57 -1.98 30.13
C HIS A 183 -10.69 -2.02 29.07
N ASP A 184 -11.79 -1.32 29.33
CA ASP A 184 -13.00 -1.23 28.50
C ASP A 184 -12.97 -0.06 27.50
N LYS A 185 -11.93 0.77 27.55
CA LYS A 185 -11.76 1.95 26.69
C LYS A 185 -10.54 1.82 25.80
N VAL A 186 -10.65 2.43 24.63
CA VAL A 186 -9.55 2.61 23.70
C VAL A 186 -9.50 4.06 23.28
N LYS A 187 -8.32 4.68 23.36
CA LYS A 187 -8.05 5.98 22.76
C LYS A 187 -7.33 5.76 21.45
N LEU A 188 -7.89 6.28 20.38
CA LEU A 188 -7.27 6.31 19.07
C LEU A 188 -6.67 7.69 18.84
N LYS A 189 -5.40 7.74 18.49
CA LYS A 189 -4.72 8.93 17.99
C LYS A 189 -4.22 8.66 16.58
N LEU A 190 -4.67 9.47 15.61
CA LEU A 190 -4.16 9.47 14.24
C LEU A 190 -3.13 10.58 14.09
N THR A 191 -1.91 10.24 13.66
CA THR A 191 -0.84 11.19 13.36
C THR A 191 -0.45 11.05 11.89
N ASN A 192 -0.45 12.16 11.15
CA ASN A 192 0.14 12.19 9.82
C ASN A 192 1.67 12.32 9.97
N LEU A 193 2.42 11.36 9.43
CA LEU A 193 3.88 11.34 9.45
C LEU A 193 4.50 12.03 8.22
N TYR A 194 3.67 12.50 7.29
CA TYR A 194 4.11 13.14 6.06
C TYR A 194 4.29 14.67 6.23
N ASN A 195 5.50 15.12 5.91
CA ASN A 195 5.98 16.50 5.65
C ASN A 195 6.24 17.45 6.84
N ASP A 196 7.49 17.87 7.00
CA ASP A 196 7.93 19.03 7.83
C ASP A 196 7.30 20.37 7.40
N LEU A 197 6.62 20.40 6.26
CA LEU A 197 5.98 21.58 5.65
C LEU A 197 4.55 21.82 6.14
N TYR A 198 3.92 20.83 6.79
CA TYR A 198 2.61 20.98 7.43
C TYR A 198 2.70 20.41 8.85
N PRO A 199 2.37 21.18 9.90
CA PRO A 199 2.43 20.65 11.26
C PRO A 199 1.57 19.40 11.36
N SER A 200 2.13 18.32 11.93
CA SER A 200 1.43 17.07 12.15
C SER A 200 0.13 17.34 12.93
N SER A 201 -1.00 17.21 12.25
CA SER A 201 -2.30 17.28 12.91
C SER A 201 -2.59 15.94 13.55
N ALA A 202 -2.69 15.91 14.88
CA ALA A 202 -3.20 14.75 15.59
C ALA A 202 -4.71 14.88 15.76
N THR A 203 -5.46 13.85 15.36
CA THR A 203 -6.88 13.72 15.70
C THR A 203 -7.03 12.61 16.72
N GLU A 204 -7.80 12.86 17.77
CA GLU A 204 -8.05 11.89 18.85
C GLU A 204 -9.53 11.51 18.90
N ALA A 205 -9.79 10.24 19.18
CA ALA A 205 -11.13 9.71 19.40
C ALA A 205 -11.11 8.68 20.53
N GLU A 206 -12.19 8.57 21.29
CA GLU A 206 -12.35 7.55 22.34
C GLU A 206 -13.44 6.56 21.93
N GLY A 207 -13.11 5.28 22.06
CA GLY A 207 -14.01 4.16 21.83
C GLY A 207 -14.19 3.33 23.10
N LYS A 208 -15.27 2.57 23.15
CA LYS A 208 -15.60 1.66 24.25
C LYS A 208 -15.83 0.26 23.74
N LEU A 209 -15.56 -0.72 24.58
CA LEU A 209 -15.86 -2.11 24.27
C LEU A 209 -17.37 -2.27 23.98
N ALA A 210 -17.70 -2.86 22.83
CA ALA A 210 -19.07 -3.18 22.47
C ALA A 210 -19.63 -4.20 23.47
N GLN A 211 -20.88 -3.99 23.91
CA GLN A 211 -21.58 -4.89 24.83
C GLN A 211 -22.21 -6.08 24.12
#